data_AF-A0A6M1NAZ5-F1
#
_entry.id   AF-A0A6M1NAZ5-F1
#
_cell.length_a   1.000
_cell.length_b   1.000
_cell.length_c   1.000
_cell.angle_alpha   90.00
_cell.angle_beta   90.00
_cell.angle_gamma   90.00
#
_symmetry.space_group_name_H-M   'P 1'
#
loop_
_entity.id
_entity.type
_entity.pdbx_description
1 polymer ?
#
loop_
_entity_poly.entity_id
_entity_poly.type
_entity_poly.pdbx_seq_one_letter_code
_entity_poly.pdbx_strand_id
1 'polypeptide(L)'
;MMKSVLWIVIFCFFWGPCHSYGQGDMPDGKAQRAYYVQTLVRIADPVLDALSKNELKKRMPLEAKYPDTRRDFMHLEAFGRLLAGMAPWLELGPDDTEEGKLRKKYIDLSLTGIHHATDPKSPDFMNFTEGKQPLVDAAFLAQALLRAPHQLWDNLTEGTKENVLNALRSTRGITPGYNNWILFSGIIEAALQQFDRSGDLMRIDYGVRQMLAWYKGDGIYGDGPEFHWDYYNSFVIQPMLLEILQVLKENDLDPENNYDLVLKRASRYAAVQERLISPEGTYPLLGRSIPYRFGAFQLLSKAAQLQFLPANVTPQQVRYALYTVIKNQIEAPGTFDKDGWLQIGFYGHQPELAENYICTGSLYLCSQAFLVLGLPSSDVFWTGENVDWTSKSAYKGKSAPIDKALRNK
;
A
#
# COMPACT_ATOMS: atom_id res chain seq x y z
N MET A 1 69.30 -32.30 21.14
CA MET A 1 69.28 -30.89 20.69
C MET A 1 68.45 -30.81 19.41
N MET A 2 67.14 -30.68 19.55
CA MET A 2 66.21 -30.47 18.43
C MET A 2 66.13 -28.96 18.16
N LYS A 3 66.44 -28.53 16.93
CA LYS A 3 66.24 -27.15 16.48
C LYS A 3 65.00 -27.13 15.58
N SER A 4 63.97 -26.46 16.09
CA SER A 4 62.70 -26.16 15.43
C SER A 4 62.91 -25.11 14.34
N VAL A 5 62.52 -25.39 13.10
CA VAL A 5 62.47 -24.41 12.00
C VAL A 5 61.05 -23.85 11.95
N LEU A 6 60.93 -22.55 12.24
CA LEU A 6 59.68 -21.79 12.25
C LEU A 6 59.34 -21.39 10.81
N TRP A 7 58.21 -21.87 10.28
CA TRP A 7 57.66 -21.41 9.01
C TRP A 7 56.88 -20.11 9.24
N ILE A 8 57.36 -19.00 8.67
CA ILE A 8 56.63 -17.73 8.64
C ILE A 8 55.66 -17.78 7.46
N VAL A 9 54.36 -17.87 7.76
CA VAL A 9 53.28 -17.71 6.77
C VAL A 9 52.98 -16.21 6.64
N ILE A 10 53.30 -15.62 5.50
CA ILE A 10 52.92 -14.26 5.14
C ILE A 10 51.45 -14.28 4.72
N PHE A 11 50.57 -13.74 5.56
CA PHE A 11 49.19 -13.45 5.18
C PHE A 11 49.15 -12.18 4.32
N CYS A 12 49.04 -12.34 3.00
CA CYS A 12 48.67 -11.25 2.10
C CYS A 12 47.18 -10.92 2.31
N PHE A 13 46.90 -9.87 3.08
CA PHE A 13 45.57 -9.27 3.12
C PHE A 13 45.30 -8.59 1.77
N PHE A 14 44.51 -9.24 0.92
CA PHE A 14 43.87 -8.57 -0.22
C PHE A 14 42.78 -7.65 0.33
N TRP A 15 43.12 -6.38 0.51
CA TRP A 15 42.13 -5.31 0.60
C TRP A 15 41.46 -5.16 -0.77
N GLY A 16 40.28 -5.76 -0.93
CA GLY A 16 39.39 -5.41 -2.02
C GLY A 16 38.96 -3.94 -1.88
N PRO A 17 38.84 -3.18 -2.98
CA PRO A 17 38.39 -1.79 -2.92
C PRO A 17 37.00 -1.73 -2.28
N CYS A 18 36.95 -1.14 -1.09
CA CYS A 18 35.72 -0.66 -0.48
C CYS A 18 35.07 0.28 -1.50
N HIS A 19 34.00 -0.18 -2.15
CA HIS A 19 33.19 0.69 -2.99
C HIS A 19 32.55 1.71 -2.05
N SER A 20 33.16 2.89 -1.93
CA SER A 20 32.41 4.06 -1.49
C SER A 20 31.34 4.27 -2.56
N TYR A 21 30.09 3.92 -2.25
CA TYR A 21 28.96 4.50 -2.97
C TYR A 21 29.10 6.01 -2.79
N GLY A 22 29.63 6.69 -3.81
CA GLY A 22 29.68 8.13 -3.83
C GLY A 22 28.26 8.63 -3.58
N GLN A 23 28.11 9.51 -2.59
CA GLN A 23 26.92 10.33 -2.45
C GLN A 23 26.81 11.18 -3.71
N GLY A 24 26.16 10.66 -4.75
CA GLY A 24 25.53 11.52 -5.73
C GLY A 24 24.58 12.43 -4.96
N ASP A 25 24.51 13.70 -5.36
CA ASP A 25 23.55 14.63 -4.74
C ASP A 25 22.16 14.01 -4.74
N MET A 26 21.56 13.90 -3.55
CA MET A 26 20.22 13.33 -3.45
C MET A 26 19.25 14.21 -4.24
N PRO A 27 18.40 13.62 -5.09
CA PRO A 27 17.51 14.40 -5.94
C PRO A 27 16.62 15.31 -5.10
N ASP A 28 16.26 16.47 -5.64
CA ASP A 28 15.29 17.36 -5.02
C ASP A 28 13.88 16.73 -4.99
N GLY A 29 12.94 17.38 -4.31
CA GLY A 29 11.58 16.84 -4.17
C GLY A 29 10.81 16.71 -5.49
N LYS A 30 11.10 17.54 -6.50
CA LYS A 30 10.46 17.44 -7.83
C LYS A 30 10.96 16.21 -8.58
N ALA A 31 12.27 15.97 -8.57
CA ALA A 31 12.87 14.76 -9.14
C ALA A 31 12.41 13.50 -8.41
N GLN A 32 12.24 13.55 -7.09
CA GLN A 32 11.64 12.45 -6.32
C GLN A 32 10.18 12.19 -6.73
N ARG A 33 9.36 13.23 -6.95
CA ARG A 33 7.99 13.06 -7.47
C ARG A 33 7.99 12.38 -8.84
N ALA A 34 8.84 12.83 -9.76
CA ALA A 34 8.95 12.25 -11.09
C ALA A 34 9.30 10.75 -11.00
N TYR A 35 10.22 10.37 -10.11
CA TYR A 35 10.56 8.97 -9.83
C TYR A 35 9.38 8.18 -9.29
N TYR A 36 8.60 8.75 -8.36
CA TYR A 36 7.40 8.10 -7.81
C TYR A 36 6.38 7.82 -8.91
N VAL A 37 6.08 8.81 -9.75
CA VAL A 37 5.16 8.65 -10.87
C VAL A 37 5.67 7.58 -11.83
N GLN A 38 6.94 7.64 -12.25
CA GLN A 38 7.54 6.64 -13.14
C GLN A 38 7.52 5.23 -12.55
N THR A 39 7.73 5.09 -11.25
CA THR A 39 7.69 3.80 -10.55
C THR A 39 6.27 3.27 -10.47
N LEU A 40 5.31 4.10 -10.07
CA LEU A 40 3.89 3.73 -10.00
C LEU A 40 3.39 3.26 -11.37
N VAL A 41 3.69 3.99 -12.44
CA VAL A 41 3.26 3.61 -13.80
C VAL A 41 3.97 2.37 -14.32
N ARG A 42 5.25 2.15 -13.97
CA ARG A 42 5.96 0.91 -14.29
C ARG A 42 5.31 -0.30 -13.63
N ILE A 43 4.88 -0.17 -12.37
CA ILE A 43 4.12 -1.22 -11.66
C ILE A 43 2.75 -1.39 -12.31
N ALA A 44 2.07 -0.29 -12.63
CA ALA A 44 0.69 -0.31 -13.11
C ALA A 44 0.53 -0.86 -14.53
N ASP A 45 1.48 -0.56 -15.43
CA ASP A 45 1.37 -0.80 -16.87
C ASP A 45 1.02 -2.24 -17.22
N PRO A 46 1.72 -3.28 -16.72
CA PRO A 46 1.40 -4.66 -17.06
C PRO A 46 -0.05 -5.06 -16.74
N VAL A 47 -0.57 -4.61 -15.59
CA VAL A 47 -1.94 -4.94 -15.14
C VAL A 47 -2.97 -4.16 -15.95
N LEU A 48 -2.83 -2.84 -16.02
CA LEU A 48 -3.85 -1.98 -16.62
C LEU A 48 -3.86 -2.08 -18.15
N ASP A 49 -2.69 -2.23 -18.79
CA ASP A 49 -2.62 -2.47 -20.24
C ASP A 49 -3.29 -3.80 -20.60
N ALA A 50 -2.98 -4.88 -19.88
CA ALA A 50 -3.57 -6.19 -20.15
C ALA A 50 -5.08 -6.20 -19.88
N LEU A 51 -5.53 -5.65 -18.76
CA LEU A 51 -6.95 -5.61 -18.39
C LEU A 51 -7.77 -4.73 -19.34
N SER A 52 -7.24 -3.59 -19.77
CA SER A 52 -7.93 -2.72 -20.75
C SER A 52 -8.14 -3.40 -22.12
N LYS A 53 -7.45 -4.51 -22.39
CA LYS A 53 -7.55 -5.31 -23.62
C LYS A 53 -8.29 -6.63 -23.43
N ASN A 54 -8.85 -6.91 -22.25
CA ASN A 54 -9.40 -8.23 -21.88
C ASN A 54 -8.37 -9.37 -21.96
N GLU A 55 -7.12 -9.08 -21.61
CA GLU A 55 -6.02 -10.05 -21.66
C GLU A 55 -5.32 -10.25 -20.33
N LEU A 56 -5.81 -9.72 -19.20
CA LEU A 56 -5.14 -9.84 -17.91
C LEU A 56 -5.02 -11.31 -17.48
N LYS A 57 -6.12 -12.07 -17.56
CA LYS A 57 -6.10 -13.52 -17.24
C LYS A 57 -5.19 -14.35 -18.15
N LYS A 58 -4.91 -13.84 -19.35
CA LYS A 58 -4.05 -14.48 -20.35
C LYS A 58 -2.58 -14.13 -20.14
N ARG A 59 -2.28 -12.89 -19.75
CA ARG A 59 -0.93 -12.31 -19.74
C ARG A 59 -0.26 -12.32 -18.37
N MET A 60 -1.02 -12.29 -17.28
CA MET A 60 -0.47 -12.22 -15.94
C MET A 60 0.17 -13.58 -15.56
N PRO A 61 1.44 -13.62 -15.14
CA PRO A 61 2.09 -14.87 -14.75
C PRO A 61 1.53 -15.35 -13.41
N LEU A 62 1.28 -16.66 -13.30
CA LEU A 62 0.87 -17.30 -12.06
C LEU A 62 2.11 -17.81 -11.31
N GLU A 63 2.73 -16.92 -10.53
CA GLU A 63 3.72 -17.31 -9.51
C GLU A 63 3.03 -17.39 -8.15
N ALA A 64 3.13 -18.53 -7.47
CA ALA A 64 2.65 -18.74 -6.11
C ALA A 64 3.31 -19.99 -5.52
N LYS A 65 3.32 -20.12 -4.19
CA LYS A 65 3.74 -21.38 -3.54
C LYS A 65 2.86 -22.57 -3.93
N TYR A 66 1.56 -22.33 -4.09
CA TYR A 66 0.57 -23.31 -4.53
C TYR A 66 -0.29 -22.72 -5.67
N PRO A 67 0.17 -22.77 -6.94
CA PRO A 67 -0.49 -22.11 -8.07
C PRO A 67 -1.97 -22.40 -8.24
N ASP A 68 -2.37 -23.68 -8.10
CA ASP A 68 -3.75 -24.12 -8.34
C ASP A 68 -4.75 -23.52 -7.35
N THR A 69 -4.30 -23.05 -6.18
CA THR A 69 -5.19 -22.43 -5.19
C THR A 69 -5.34 -20.92 -5.37
N ARG A 70 -4.59 -20.31 -6.31
CA ARG A 70 -4.52 -18.84 -6.46
C ARG A 70 -5.02 -18.31 -7.80
N ARG A 71 -5.11 -19.16 -8.83
CA ARG A 71 -5.49 -18.80 -10.20
C ARG A 71 -6.81 -18.00 -10.28
N ASP A 72 -7.80 -18.38 -9.47
CA ASP A 72 -9.13 -17.78 -9.51
C ASP A 72 -9.24 -16.45 -8.74
N PHE A 73 -8.16 -15.99 -8.10
CA PHE A 73 -8.15 -14.80 -7.24
C PHE A 73 -7.16 -13.72 -7.67
N MET A 74 -5.99 -14.13 -8.19
CA MET A 74 -4.84 -13.25 -8.38
C MET A 74 -5.11 -11.99 -9.22
N HIS A 75 -6.09 -12.02 -10.11
CA HIS A 75 -6.37 -10.92 -11.04
C HIS A 75 -7.12 -9.76 -10.36
N LEU A 76 -8.17 -10.05 -9.58
CA LEU A 76 -8.85 -9.03 -8.77
C LEU A 76 -7.93 -8.55 -7.66
N GLU A 77 -7.14 -9.46 -7.07
CA GLU A 77 -6.13 -9.13 -6.08
C GLU A 77 -5.12 -8.10 -6.61
N ALA A 78 -4.57 -8.33 -7.81
CA ALA A 78 -3.65 -7.39 -8.47
C ALA A 78 -4.32 -6.04 -8.75
N PHE A 79 -5.47 -6.09 -9.43
CA PHE A 79 -6.16 -4.91 -9.92
C PHE A 79 -6.67 -4.02 -8.78
N GLY A 80 -7.39 -4.59 -7.80
CA GLY A 80 -7.93 -3.84 -6.67
C GLY A 80 -6.82 -3.19 -5.83
N ARG A 81 -5.74 -3.93 -5.53
CA ARG A 81 -4.61 -3.40 -4.75
C ARG A 81 -3.87 -2.30 -5.48
N LEU A 82 -3.59 -2.49 -6.78
CA LEU A 82 -2.96 -1.48 -7.61
C LEU A 82 -3.81 -0.21 -7.64
N LEU A 83 -5.10 -0.35 -7.95
CA LEU A 83 -5.98 0.78 -8.11
C LEU A 83 -6.14 1.56 -6.81
N ALA A 84 -6.21 0.88 -5.67
CA ALA A 84 -6.27 1.55 -4.36
C ALA A 84 -5.02 2.38 -4.05
N GLY A 85 -3.82 1.91 -4.43
CA GLY A 85 -2.57 2.66 -4.25
C GLY A 85 -2.42 3.83 -5.23
N MET A 86 -3.00 3.69 -6.42
CA MET A 86 -2.96 4.66 -7.52
C MET A 86 -4.05 5.73 -7.42
N ALA A 87 -5.18 5.42 -6.76
CA ALA A 87 -6.39 6.23 -6.73
C ALA A 87 -6.15 7.71 -6.35
N PRO A 88 -5.41 8.05 -5.27
CA PRO A 88 -5.15 9.46 -4.96
C PRO A 88 -4.45 10.24 -6.07
N TRP A 89 -3.53 9.61 -6.80
CA TRP A 89 -2.87 10.25 -7.94
C TRP A 89 -3.85 10.48 -9.09
N LEU A 90 -4.73 9.51 -9.36
CA LEU A 90 -5.76 9.64 -10.38
C LEU A 90 -6.75 10.75 -10.04
N GLU A 91 -7.16 10.84 -8.77
CA GLU A 91 -8.18 11.78 -8.29
C GLU A 91 -7.84 13.26 -8.53
N LEU A 92 -6.55 13.59 -8.65
CA LEU A 92 -6.10 14.93 -9.06
C LEU A 92 -6.63 15.35 -10.45
N GLY A 93 -7.09 14.40 -11.28
CA GLY A 93 -7.66 14.64 -12.60
C GLY A 93 -6.63 15.04 -13.66
N PRO A 94 -6.98 15.00 -14.95
CA PRO A 94 -6.06 15.38 -16.02
C PRO A 94 -5.76 16.90 -16.01
N ASP A 95 -4.58 17.28 -16.50
CA ASP A 95 -4.19 18.67 -16.75
C ASP A 95 -3.23 18.75 -17.96
N ASP A 96 -2.84 19.96 -18.37
CA ASP A 96 -2.02 20.19 -19.57
C ASP A 96 -0.52 19.83 -19.41
N THR A 97 -0.09 19.46 -18.20
CA THR A 97 1.29 19.01 -17.96
C THR A 97 1.51 17.61 -18.50
N GLU A 98 2.78 17.21 -18.68
CA GLU A 98 3.11 15.83 -19.08
C GLU A 98 2.63 14.80 -18.05
N GLU A 99 2.68 15.15 -16.75
CA GLU A 99 2.13 14.29 -15.69
C GLU A 99 0.60 14.20 -15.79
N GLY A 100 -0.09 15.30 -16.06
CA GLY A 100 -1.55 15.34 -16.22
C GLY A 100 -2.05 14.54 -17.42
N LYS A 101 -1.35 14.61 -18.55
CA LYS A 101 -1.62 13.77 -19.74
C LYS A 101 -1.38 12.29 -19.45
N LEU A 102 -0.30 11.97 -18.74
CA LEU A 102 -0.02 10.60 -18.30
C LEU A 102 -1.11 10.11 -17.35
N ARG A 103 -1.54 10.94 -16.39
CA ARG A 103 -2.64 10.65 -15.48
C ARG A 103 -3.94 10.38 -16.24
N LYS A 104 -4.26 11.17 -17.28
CA LYS A 104 -5.40 10.92 -18.16
C LYS A 104 -5.37 9.51 -18.75
N LYS A 105 -4.23 9.07 -19.30
CA LYS A 105 -4.06 7.70 -19.84
C LYS A 105 -4.44 6.66 -18.79
N TYR A 106 -3.96 6.80 -17.55
CA TYR A 106 -4.26 5.81 -16.51
C TYR A 106 -5.68 5.91 -15.95
N ILE A 107 -6.31 7.09 -15.95
CA ILE A 107 -7.75 7.22 -15.65
C ILE A 107 -8.54 6.41 -16.68
N ASP A 108 -8.28 6.61 -17.98
CA ASP A 108 -8.98 5.89 -19.06
C ASP A 108 -8.77 4.36 -18.95
N LEU A 109 -7.54 3.91 -18.71
CA LEU A 109 -7.22 2.49 -18.49
C LEU A 109 -7.93 1.93 -17.25
N SER A 110 -8.00 2.70 -16.17
CA SER A 110 -8.66 2.28 -14.93
C SER A 110 -10.16 2.14 -15.11
N LEU A 111 -10.82 3.10 -15.76
CA LEU A 111 -12.25 3.03 -16.07
C LEU A 111 -12.58 1.84 -16.97
N THR A 112 -11.78 1.61 -18.01
CA THR A 112 -11.90 0.44 -18.89
C THR A 112 -11.69 -0.86 -18.11
N GLY A 113 -10.70 -0.87 -17.21
CA GLY A 113 -10.42 -2.02 -16.37
C GLY A 113 -11.53 -2.33 -15.37
N ILE A 114 -12.15 -1.33 -14.74
CA ILE A 114 -13.32 -1.50 -13.86
C ILE A 114 -14.47 -2.12 -14.65
N HIS A 115 -14.73 -1.62 -15.88
CA HIS A 115 -15.75 -2.17 -16.75
C HIS A 115 -15.49 -3.65 -17.06
N HIS A 116 -14.29 -4.01 -17.55
CA HIS A 116 -13.95 -5.40 -17.87
C HIS A 116 -13.93 -6.32 -16.64
N ALA A 117 -13.52 -5.83 -15.47
CA ALA A 117 -13.46 -6.62 -14.26
C ALA A 117 -14.86 -6.94 -13.70
N THR A 118 -15.88 -6.15 -14.03
CA THR A 118 -17.23 -6.25 -13.44
C THR A 118 -18.33 -6.60 -14.44
N ASP A 119 -18.11 -6.55 -15.75
CA ASP A 119 -19.06 -7.02 -16.76
C ASP A 119 -19.06 -8.55 -16.85
N PRO A 120 -20.16 -9.27 -16.53
CA PRO A 120 -20.24 -10.73 -16.61
C PRO A 120 -19.96 -11.32 -18.01
N LYS A 121 -19.99 -10.51 -19.07
CA LYS A 121 -19.68 -10.93 -20.46
C LYS A 121 -18.20 -10.78 -20.81
N SER A 122 -17.43 -10.12 -19.97
CA SER A 122 -16.00 -9.87 -20.19
C SER A 122 -15.18 -11.17 -20.01
N PRO A 123 -14.21 -11.46 -20.89
CA PRO A 123 -13.21 -12.50 -20.65
C PRO A 123 -12.46 -12.32 -19.33
N ASP A 124 -12.22 -11.07 -18.93
CA ASP A 124 -11.56 -10.69 -17.69
C ASP A 124 -12.56 -10.42 -16.53
N PHE A 125 -13.82 -10.84 -16.63
CA PHE A 125 -14.77 -10.75 -15.51
C PHE A 125 -14.19 -11.42 -14.24
N MET A 126 -14.15 -10.69 -13.13
CA MET A 126 -13.47 -11.16 -11.92
C MET A 126 -14.38 -11.96 -10.99
N ASN A 127 -13.77 -12.82 -10.19
CA ASN A 127 -14.48 -13.59 -9.16
C ASN A 127 -14.77 -12.71 -7.93
N PHE A 128 -16.04 -12.54 -7.58
CA PHE A 128 -16.50 -11.81 -6.39
C PHE A 128 -17.15 -12.72 -5.32
N THR A 129 -17.39 -14.01 -5.62
CA THR A 129 -18.26 -14.88 -4.82
C THR A 129 -17.64 -16.20 -4.39
N GLU A 130 -16.81 -16.82 -5.25
CA GLU A 130 -16.31 -18.18 -5.02
C GLU A 130 -15.10 -18.16 -4.11
N GLY A 131 -15.13 -18.96 -3.04
CA GLY A 131 -14.08 -18.99 -2.03
C GLY A 131 -14.13 -17.82 -1.05
N LYS A 132 -13.01 -17.55 -0.37
CA LYS A 132 -12.93 -16.51 0.69
C LYS A 132 -12.15 -15.27 0.29
N GLN A 133 -11.20 -15.42 -0.62
CA GLN A 133 -10.31 -14.35 -1.07
C GLN A 133 -11.05 -13.16 -1.74
N PRO A 134 -12.14 -13.36 -2.51
CA PRO A 134 -12.81 -12.23 -3.16
C PRO A 134 -13.29 -11.12 -2.21
N LEU A 135 -13.57 -11.43 -0.95
CA LEU A 135 -13.90 -10.41 0.05
C LEU A 135 -12.75 -9.42 0.25
N VAL A 136 -11.50 -9.91 0.30
CA VAL A 136 -10.30 -9.09 0.45
C VAL A 136 -10.08 -8.25 -0.79
N ASP A 137 -10.19 -8.86 -1.97
CA ASP A 137 -9.84 -8.21 -3.23
C ASP A 137 -10.89 -7.14 -3.61
N ALA A 138 -12.18 -7.44 -3.40
CA ALA A 138 -13.26 -6.48 -3.54
C ALA A 138 -13.15 -5.31 -2.57
N ALA A 139 -12.63 -5.53 -1.35
CA ALA A 139 -12.41 -4.46 -0.39
C ALA A 139 -11.33 -3.46 -0.84
N PHE A 140 -10.27 -3.92 -1.51
CA PHE A 140 -9.30 -3.01 -2.13
C PHE A 140 -9.91 -2.26 -3.32
N LEU A 141 -10.76 -2.89 -4.14
CA LEU A 141 -11.50 -2.18 -5.18
C LEU A 141 -12.42 -1.09 -4.60
N ALA A 142 -13.20 -1.43 -3.56
CA ALA A 142 -14.06 -0.48 -2.84
C ALA A 142 -13.25 0.69 -2.26
N GLN A 143 -12.12 0.40 -1.63
CA GLN A 143 -11.18 1.41 -1.12
C GLN A 143 -10.63 2.31 -2.24
N ALA A 144 -10.37 1.78 -3.44
CA ALA A 144 -9.93 2.60 -4.57
C ALA A 144 -11.00 3.60 -5.01
N LEU A 145 -12.26 3.16 -5.10
CA LEU A 145 -13.39 4.00 -5.46
C LEU A 145 -13.63 5.11 -4.43
N LEU A 146 -13.54 4.78 -3.13
CA LEU A 146 -13.66 5.76 -2.05
C LEU A 146 -12.55 6.81 -2.06
N ARG A 147 -11.34 6.44 -2.51
CA ARG A 147 -10.18 7.36 -2.59
C ARG A 147 -10.20 8.26 -3.82
N ALA A 148 -10.90 7.88 -4.88
CA ALA A 148 -10.99 8.63 -6.12
C ALA A 148 -12.43 8.65 -6.66
N PRO A 149 -13.40 9.20 -5.91
CA PRO A 149 -14.80 9.16 -6.30
C PRO A 149 -15.05 9.93 -7.61
N HIS A 150 -14.36 11.05 -7.85
CA HIS A 150 -14.60 11.82 -9.08
C HIS A 150 -14.01 11.12 -10.30
N GLN A 151 -12.81 10.54 -10.18
CA GLN A 151 -12.13 9.98 -11.35
C GLN A 151 -12.44 8.50 -11.61
N LEU A 152 -12.74 7.72 -10.57
CA LEU A 152 -12.99 6.28 -10.67
C LEU A 152 -14.45 5.88 -10.49
N TRP A 153 -15.32 6.75 -9.96
CA TRP A 153 -16.75 6.46 -9.80
C TRP A 153 -17.63 7.34 -10.71
N ASP A 154 -17.54 8.66 -10.60
CA ASP A 154 -18.42 9.59 -11.33
C ASP A 154 -18.31 9.43 -12.85
N ASN A 155 -17.10 9.14 -13.35
CA ASN A 155 -16.80 8.92 -14.76
C ASN A 155 -17.21 7.55 -15.32
N LEU A 156 -17.71 6.62 -14.49
CA LEU A 156 -18.23 5.34 -14.96
C LEU A 156 -19.59 5.51 -15.65
N THR A 157 -19.87 4.67 -16.64
CA THR A 157 -21.23 4.56 -17.19
C THR A 157 -22.18 3.98 -16.15
N GLU A 158 -23.48 4.32 -16.22
CA GLU A 158 -24.47 3.79 -15.28
C GLU A 158 -24.53 2.26 -15.27
N GLY A 159 -24.36 1.61 -16.43
CA GLY A 159 -24.27 0.15 -16.50
C GLY A 159 -23.04 -0.41 -15.77
N THR A 160 -21.90 0.28 -15.81
CA THR A 160 -20.71 -0.14 -15.08
C THR A 160 -20.85 0.12 -13.58
N LYS A 161 -21.45 1.24 -13.18
CA LYS A 161 -21.77 1.52 -11.77
C LYS A 161 -22.64 0.40 -11.19
N GLU A 162 -23.70 0.01 -11.89
CA GLU A 162 -24.58 -1.08 -11.44
C GLU A 162 -23.84 -2.43 -11.34
N ASN A 163 -22.96 -2.74 -12.30
CA ASN A 163 -22.12 -3.93 -12.23
C ASN A 163 -21.19 -3.92 -11.01
N VAL A 164 -20.55 -2.78 -10.71
CA VAL A 164 -19.70 -2.61 -9.53
C VAL A 164 -20.51 -2.80 -8.25
N LEU A 165 -21.67 -2.15 -8.11
CA LEU A 165 -22.52 -2.30 -6.92
C LEU A 165 -22.96 -3.75 -6.73
N ASN A 166 -23.36 -4.44 -7.80
CA ASN A 166 -23.75 -5.84 -7.73
C ASN A 166 -22.57 -6.75 -7.36
N ALA A 167 -21.39 -6.52 -7.92
CA ALA A 167 -20.18 -7.23 -7.56
C ALA A 167 -19.84 -7.05 -6.06
N LEU A 168 -19.86 -5.81 -5.55
CA LEU A 168 -19.62 -5.51 -4.14
C LEU A 168 -20.66 -6.15 -3.22
N ARG A 169 -21.96 -6.04 -3.55
CA ARG A 169 -23.05 -6.67 -2.78
C ARG A 169 -22.95 -8.20 -2.78
N SER A 170 -22.45 -8.81 -3.85
CA SER A 170 -22.33 -10.27 -3.96
C SER A 170 -21.35 -10.87 -2.93
N THR A 171 -20.42 -10.06 -2.41
CA THR A 171 -19.46 -10.50 -1.39
C THR A 171 -20.10 -10.78 -0.03
N ARG A 172 -21.36 -10.36 0.20
CA ARG A 172 -22.10 -10.56 1.46
C ARG A 172 -22.28 -12.04 1.83
N GLY A 173 -22.16 -12.96 0.89
CA GLY A 173 -22.16 -14.41 1.14
C GLY A 173 -20.88 -14.94 1.79
N ILE A 174 -19.80 -14.16 1.83
CA ILE A 174 -18.50 -14.56 2.35
C ILE A 174 -18.37 -14.15 3.82
N THR A 175 -18.24 -15.14 4.71
CA THR A 175 -17.98 -14.89 6.14
C THR A 175 -16.52 -14.45 6.36
N PRO A 176 -16.26 -13.23 6.89
CA PRO A 176 -14.91 -12.80 7.20
C PRO A 176 -14.27 -13.64 8.32
N GLY A 177 -12.95 -13.76 8.31
CA GLY A 177 -12.21 -14.24 9.46
C GLY A 177 -12.36 -13.28 10.66
N TYR A 178 -12.28 -13.81 11.88
CA TYR A 178 -12.35 -13.01 13.11
C TYR A 178 -11.00 -12.35 13.43
N ASN A 179 -10.59 -11.45 12.54
CA ASN A 179 -9.34 -10.69 12.55
C ASN A 179 -9.52 -9.43 11.68
N ASN A 180 -8.47 -8.85 11.09
CA ASN A 180 -8.58 -7.71 10.17
C ASN A 180 -9.60 -7.89 9.03
N TRP A 181 -9.97 -9.13 8.68
CA TRP A 181 -10.93 -9.41 7.62
C TRP A 181 -12.31 -8.80 7.83
N ILE A 182 -12.70 -8.50 9.08
CA ILE A 182 -13.95 -7.80 9.34
C ILE A 182 -13.96 -6.38 8.74
N LEU A 183 -12.79 -5.76 8.56
CA LEU A 183 -12.66 -4.46 7.92
C LEU A 183 -12.87 -4.53 6.41
N PHE A 184 -12.59 -5.67 5.77
CA PHE A 184 -12.90 -5.85 4.34
C PHE A 184 -14.41 -5.80 4.10
N SER A 185 -15.18 -6.47 4.95
CA SER A 185 -16.65 -6.36 4.95
C SER A 185 -17.09 -4.91 5.23
N GLY A 186 -16.50 -4.27 6.26
CA GLY A 186 -16.82 -2.90 6.63
C GLY A 186 -16.57 -1.87 5.53
N ILE A 187 -15.42 -1.92 4.83
CA ILE A 187 -15.08 -0.95 3.78
C ILE A 187 -15.93 -1.14 2.51
N ILE A 188 -16.30 -2.38 2.19
CA ILE A 188 -17.24 -2.66 1.08
C ILE A 188 -18.61 -2.06 1.40
N GLU A 189 -19.13 -2.29 2.60
CA GLU A 189 -20.43 -1.76 3.01
C GLU A 189 -20.39 -0.23 3.17
N ALA A 190 -19.25 0.36 3.58
CA ALA A 190 -19.05 1.80 3.57
C ALA A 190 -19.06 2.37 2.15
N ALA A 191 -18.44 1.71 1.17
CA ALA A 191 -18.51 2.11 -0.24
C ALA A 191 -19.95 2.04 -0.78
N LEU A 192 -20.70 0.97 -0.48
CA LEU A 192 -22.12 0.90 -0.83
C LEU A 192 -22.90 2.05 -0.16
N GLN A 193 -22.68 2.30 1.13
CA GLN A 193 -23.30 3.42 1.82
C GLN A 193 -22.99 4.77 1.16
N GLN A 194 -21.76 4.98 0.70
CA GLN A 194 -21.34 6.21 0.03
C GLN A 194 -22.01 6.38 -1.34
N PHE A 195 -22.06 5.33 -2.15
CA PHE A 195 -22.44 5.43 -3.56
C PHE A 195 -23.92 5.22 -3.85
N ASP A 196 -24.64 4.43 -3.05
CA ASP A 196 -26.06 4.12 -3.32
C ASP A 196 -26.94 4.02 -2.06
N ARG A 197 -26.39 4.31 -0.87
CA ARG A 197 -27.11 4.25 0.42
C ARG A 197 -27.60 2.85 0.81
N SER A 198 -27.07 1.79 0.21
CA SER A 198 -27.46 0.39 0.48
C SER A 198 -26.52 -0.35 1.44
N GLY A 199 -25.57 0.36 2.05
CA GLY A 199 -24.59 -0.22 2.96
C GLY A 199 -25.22 -0.83 4.21
N ASP A 200 -24.75 -2.01 4.58
CA ASP A 200 -25.18 -2.68 5.82
C ASP A 200 -24.44 -2.08 7.03
N LEU A 201 -25.12 -1.16 7.71
CA LEU A 201 -24.57 -0.46 8.88
C LEU A 201 -24.21 -1.40 10.04
N MET A 202 -24.85 -2.57 10.16
CA MET A 202 -24.51 -3.53 11.21
C MET A 202 -23.14 -4.17 10.96
N ARG A 203 -22.81 -4.50 9.70
CA ARG A 203 -21.48 -5.00 9.33
C ARG A 203 -20.39 -3.95 9.58
N ILE A 204 -20.69 -2.69 9.28
CA ILE A 204 -19.78 -1.56 9.52
C ILE A 204 -19.55 -1.39 11.03
N ASP A 205 -20.63 -1.23 11.81
CA ASP A 205 -20.57 -1.02 13.27
C ASP A 205 -19.85 -2.17 13.97
N TYR A 206 -20.13 -3.42 13.57
CA TYR A 206 -19.40 -4.58 14.09
C TYR A 206 -17.89 -4.47 13.84
N GLY A 207 -17.48 -4.17 12.60
CA GLY A 207 -16.07 -4.00 12.25
C GLY A 207 -15.37 -2.92 13.10
N VAL A 208 -16.02 -1.76 13.23
CA VAL A 208 -15.50 -0.63 14.03
C VAL A 208 -15.39 -1.00 15.51
N ARG A 209 -16.45 -1.50 16.14
CA ARG A 209 -16.47 -1.85 17.57
C ARG A 209 -15.41 -2.89 17.91
N GLN A 210 -15.26 -3.91 17.07
CA GLN A 210 -14.26 -4.95 17.26
C GLN A 210 -12.83 -4.39 17.17
N MET A 211 -12.53 -3.52 16.20
CA MET A 211 -11.23 -2.85 16.15
C MET A 211 -10.99 -2.00 17.40
N LEU A 212 -11.97 -1.22 17.83
CA LEU A 212 -11.84 -0.41 19.05
C LEU A 212 -11.55 -1.27 20.29
N ALA A 213 -12.20 -2.43 20.40
CA ALA A 213 -11.94 -3.41 21.47
C ALA A 213 -10.56 -4.08 21.36
N TRP A 214 -10.03 -4.23 20.15
CA TRP A 214 -8.71 -4.83 19.90
C TRP A 214 -7.55 -3.83 19.96
N TYR A 215 -7.79 -2.58 20.35
CA TYR A 215 -6.73 -1.60 20.53
C TYR A 215 -5.74 -2.01 21.64
N LYS A 216 -4.44 -2.08 21.31
CA LYS A 216 -3.37 -2.54 22.21
C LYS A 216 -2.56 -1.42 22.84
N GLY A 217 -2.73 -0.19 22.35
CA GLY A 217 -1.99 0.98 22.83
C GLY A 217 -1.00 1.50 21.81
N ASP A 218 -0.56 2.73 22.03
CA ASP A 218 0.44 3.44 21.21
C ASP A 218 0.20 3.41 19.69
N GLY A 219 -1.07 3.49 19.27
CA GLY A 219 -1.44 3.46 17.85
C GLY A 219 -1.51 2.06 17.23
N ILE A 220 -1.41 0.99 18.03
CA ILE A 220 -1.43 -0.38 17.53
C ILE A 220 -2.74 -1.08 17.88
N TYR A 221 -3.27 -1.79 16.89
CA TYR A 221 -4.41 -2.70 17.01
C TYR A 221 -3.94 -4.16 16.91
N GLY A 222 -4.66 -5.06 17.58
CA GLY A 222 -4.52 -6.50 17.34
C GLY A 222 -5.06 -6.88 15.96
N ASP A 223 -4.58 -8.00 15.43
CA ASP A 223 -5.13 -8.60 14.21
C ASP A 223 -6.16 -9.67 14.58
N GLY A 224 -7.26 -9.19 15.17
CA GLY A 224 -8.11 -10.00 16.04
C GLY A 224 -7.86 -9.67 17.52
N PRO A 225 -8.34 -10.53 18.43
CA PRO A 225 -8.12 -10.36 19.87
C PRO A 225 -6.64 -10.35 20.25
N GLU A 226 -5.79 -11.03 19.48
CA GLU A 226 -4.36 -11.16 19.76
C GLU A 226 -3.52 -10.11 19.02
N PHE A 227 -2.40 -9.74 19.63
CA PHE A 227 -1.43 -8.87 18.98
C PHE A 227 -0.49 -9.71 18.11
N HIS A 228 -0.42 -9.38 16.83
CA HIS A 228 0.57 -9.92 15.90
C HIS A 228 1.51 -8.80 15.49
N TRP A 229 2.81 -9.01 15.69
CA TRP A 229 3.81 -8.01 15.34
C TRP A 229 4.22 -8.15 13.87
N ASP A 230 3.36 -7.63 13.01
CA ASP A 230 3.55 -7.52 11.56
C ASP A 230 3.13 -6.13 11.07
N TYR A 231 3.07 -5.95 9.75
CA TYR A 231 2.72 -4.68 9.13
C TYR A 231 1.22 -4.52 8.81
N TYR A 232 0.32 -5.40 9.27
CA TYR A 232 -1.12 -5.29 8.96
C TYR A 232 -1.79 -4.05 9.54
N ASN A 233 -1.24 -3.46 10.61
CA ASN A 233 -1.66 -2.14 11.06
C ASN A 233 -1.49 -1.09 9.95
N SER A 234 -0.45 -1.20 9.13
CA SER A 234 -0.20 -0.31 7.99
C SER A 234 -0.86 -0.79 6.71
N PHE A 235 -0.80 -2.09 6.40
CA PHE A 235 -1.36 -2.64 5.15
C PHE A 235 -2.88 -2.52 5.07
N VAL A 236 -3.58 -2.67 6.20
CA VAL A 236 -5.04 -2.85 6.21
C VAL A 236 -5.70 -2.05 7.33
N ILE A 237 -5.36 -2.34 8.59
CA ILE A 237 -6.21 -1.99 9.74
C ILE A 237 -6.39 -0.49 9.87
N GLN A 238 -5.31 0.28 10.02
CA GLN A 238 -5.42 1.73 10.22
C GLN A 238 -5.98 2.44 8.97
N PRO A 239 -5.50 2.18 7.74
CA PRO A 239 -6.04 2.88 6.57
C PRO A 239 -7.52 2.60 6.31
N MET A 240 -7.96 1.33 6.40
CA MET A 240 -9.36 0.97 6.16
C MET A 240 -10.27 1.43 7.29
N LEU A 241 -9.85 1.30 8.55
CA LEU A 241 -10.65 1.79 9.68
C LEU A 241 -10.86 3.31 9.58
N LEU A 242 -9.82 4.07 9.21
CA LEU A 242 -9.95 5.52 8.98
C LEU A 242 -10.92 5.85 7.84
N GLU A 243 -10.84 5.16 6.70
CA GLU A 243 -11.74 5.40 5.56
C GLU A 243 -13.19 5.03 5.87
N ILE A 244 -13.42 3.91 6.57
CA ILE A 244 -14.76 3.53 7.04
C ILE A 244 -15.32 4.64 7.93
N LEU A 245 -14.56 5.09 8.93
CA LEU A 245 -14.99 6.13 9.85
C LEU A 245 -15.16 7.48 9.17
N GLN A 246 -14.36 7.79 8.14
CA GLN A 246 -14.52 8.99 7.33
C GLN A 246 -15.86 8.97 6.60
N VAL A 247 -16.21 7.86 5.94
CA VAL A 247 -17.51 7.69 5.29
C VAL A 247 -18.64 7.85 6.31
N LEU A 248 -18.53 7.23 7.49
CA LEU A 248 -19.54 7.40 8.53
C LEU A 248 -19.67 8.86 8.98
N LYS A 249 -18.55 9.55 9.22
CA LYS A 249 -18.52 10.97 9.62
C LYS A 249 -19.14 11.89 8.56
N GLU A 250 -18.81 11.70 7.28
CA GLU A 250 -19.33 12.50 6.15
C GLU A 250 -20.82 12.26 5.88
N ASN A 251 -21.37 11.16 6.39
CA ASN A 251 -22.79 10.82 6.27
C ASN A 251 -23.57 10.97 7.58
N ASP A 252 -23.00 11.64 8.60
CA ASP A 252 -23.60 11.85 9.93
C ASP A 252 -23.96 10.55 10.68
N LEU A 253 -23.16 9.49 10.48
CA LEU A 253 -23.31 8.15 11.07
C LEU A 253 -22.21 7.78 12.09
N ASP A 254 -21.44 8.75 12.58
CA ASP A 254 -20.41 8.55 13.64
C ASP A 254 -20.72 9.37 14.92
N PRO A 255 -21.82 9.05 15.64
CA PRO A 255 -22.25 9.82 16.82
C PRO A 255 -21.28 9.74 18.01
N GLU A 256 -20.40 8.73 18.04
CA GLU A 256 -19.41 8.52 19.10
C GLU A 256 -18.07 9.25 18.81
N ASN A 257 -17.96 9.95 17.67
CA ASN A 257 -16.73 10.60 17.18
C ASN A 257 -15.51 9.65 17.14
N ASN A 258 -15.74 8.42 16.67
CA ASN A 258 -14.69 7.42 16.55
C ASN A 258 -13.63 7.83 15.51
N TYR A 259 -13.98 8.62 14.49
CA TYR A 259 -13.02 9.11 13.50
C TYR A 259 -11.88 9.89 14.14
N ASP A 260 -12.15 10.90 14.97
CA ASP A 260 -11.09 11.72 15.58
C ASP A 260 -10.20 10.91 16.53
N LEU A 261 -10.81 9.95 17.24
CA LEU A 261 -10.10 9.00 18.09
C LEU A 261 -9.11 8.14 17.30
N VAL A 262 -9.57 7.52 16.21
CA VAL A 262 -8.73 6.67 15.36
C VAL A 262 -7.70 7.52 14.62
N LEU A 263 -8.03 8.74 14.18
CA LEU A 263 -7.08 9.66 13.54
C LEU A 263 -5.88 9.96 14.46
N LYS A 264 -6.13 10.19 15.75
CA LYS A 264 -5.06 10.38 16.74
C LYS A 264 -4.17 9.14 16.89
N ARG A 265 -4.78 7.94 16.89
CA ARG A 265 -4.06 6.66 16.97
C ARG A 265 -3.25 6.39 15.70
N ALA A 266 -3.79 6.72 14.54
CA ALA A 266 -3.13 6.62 13.25
C ALA A 266 -1.93 7.56 13.14
N SER A 267 -2.10 8.83 13.56
CA SER A 267 -1.02 9.81 13.62
C SER A 267 0.15 9.30 14.49
N ARG A 268 -0.16 8.65 15.63
CA ARG A 268 0.87 8.01 16.45
C ARG A 268 1.59 6.89 15.71
N TYR A 269 0.87 5.97 15.08
CA TYR A 269 1.48 4.84 14.37
C TYR A 269 2.31 5.31 13.15
N ALA A 270 1.94 6.40 12.49
CA ALA A 270 2.77 7.04 11.46
C ALA A 270 4.14 7.48 12.01
N ALA A 271 4.19 8.05 13.22
CA ALA A 271 5.45 8.38 13.91
C ALA A 271 6.33 7.14 14.15
N VAL A 272 5.71 6.01 14.48
CA VAL A 272 6.40 4.72 14.67
C VAL A 272 6.95 4.23 13.35
N GLN A 273 6.16 4.24 12.27
CA GLN A 273 6.61 3.82 10.95
C GLN A 273 7.80 4.63 10.44
N GLU A 274 7.77 5.96 10.59
CA GLU A 274 8.89 6.81 10.18
C GLU A 274 10.19 6.45 10.91
N ARG A 275 10.10 6.09 12.20
CA ARG A 275 11.24 5.66 13.02
C ARG A 275 11.73 4.26 12.70
N LEU A 276 10.87 3.38 12.18
CA LEU A 276 11.25 2.03 11.76
C LEU A 276 12.14 2.03 10.51
N ILE A 277 12.20 3.14 9.78
CA ILE A 277 13.09 3.28 8.61
C ILE A 277 14.51 3.55 9.12
N SER A 278 15.43 2.61 8.85
CA SER A 278 16.85 2.74 9.15
C SER A 278 17.47 3.94 8.41
N PRO A 279 18.63 4.48 8.81
CA PRO A 279 19.33 5.54 8.07
C PRO A 279 19.62 5.23 6.59
N GLU A 280 19.72 3.95 6.25
CA GLU A 280 20.00 3.43 4.91
C GLU A 280 18.73 3.30 4.04
N GLY A 281 17.54 3.56 4.60
CA GLY A 281 16.27 3.37 3.89
C GLY A 281 15.90 1.88 3.77
N THR A 282 16.18 1.11 4.81
CA THR A 282 15.70 -0.27 5.00
C THR A 282 14.78 -0.32 6.22
N TYR A 283 14.10 -1.45 6.42
CA TYR A 283 13.23 -1.64 7.58
C TYR A 283 13.20 -3.10 8.02
N PRO A 284 12.88 -3.39 9.30
CA PRO A 284 12.88 -4.75 9.83
C PRO A 284 11.97 -5.72 9.05
N LEU A 285 12.45 -6.95 8.88
CA LEU A 285 11.69 -8.04 8.27
C LEU A 285 10.78 -8.70 9.32
N LEU A 286 9.65 -8.07 9.64
CA LEU A 286 8.77 -8.51 10.72
C LEU A 286 7.47 -9.12 10.20
N GLY A 287 7.19 -10.33 10.69
CA GLY A 287 5.91 -10.98 10.50
C GLY A 287 5.66 -11.47 9.07
N ARG A 288 4.38 -11.55 8.72
CA ARG A 288 3.88 -12.15 7.48
C ARG A 288 3.62 -11.12 6.38
N SER A 289 3.45 -11.62 5.15
CA SER A 289 3.16 -10.85 3.94
C SER A 289 4.25 -9.86 3.55
N ILE A 290 5.50 -10.12 3.93
CA ILE A 290 6.61 -9.24 3.61
C ILE A 290 6.88 -9.05 2.09
N PRO A 291 6.47 -9.97 1.18
CA PRO A 291 6.53 -9.71 -0.26
C PRO A 291 5.69 -8.51 -0.74
N TYR A 292 4.91 -7.86 0.13
CA TYR A 292 4.27 -6.57 -0.16
C TYR A 292 5.25 -5.39 -0.18
N ARG A 293 6.52 -5.62 0.18
CA ARG A 293 7.62 -4.65 0.10
C ARG A 293 7.22 -3.34 0.81
N PHE A 294 7.53 -2.21 0.20
CA PHE A 294 7.27 -0.86 0.70
C PHE A 294 5.79 -0.54 0.92
N GLY A 295 4.84 -1.41 0.51
CA GLY A 295 3.44 -1.32 0.94
C GLY A 295 3.29 -1.31 2.48
N ALA A 296 4.32 -1.76 3.20
CA ALA A 296 4.42 -1.67 4.66
C ALA A 296 4.28 -0.23 5.18
N PHE A 297 4.47 0.77 4.32
CA PHE A 297 4.38 2.18 4.65
C PHE A 297 3.10 2.89 4.17
N GLN A 298 2.05 2.12 3.87
CA GLN A 298 0.76 2.68 3.44
C GLN A 298 0.22 3.74 4.41
N LEU A 299 0.18 3.49 5.73
CA LEU A 299 -0.34 4.50 6.65
C LEU A 299 0.56 5.73 6.73
N LEU A 300 1.89 5.57 6.73
CA LEU A 300 2.80 6.72 6.74
C LEU A 300 2.60 7.60 5.49
N SER A 301 2.45 6.97 4.32
CA SER A 301 2.09 7.65 3.08
C SER A 301 0.74 8.37 3.20
N LYS A 302 -0.29 7.69 3.73
CA LYS A 302 -1.62 8.28 3.95
C LYS A 302 -1.60 9.46 4.93
N ALA A 303 -0.80 9.37 5.98
CA ALA A 303 -0.64 10.44 6.97
C ALA A 303 -0.03 11.71 6.38
N ALA A 304 0.96 11.55 5.51
CA ALA A 304 1.52 12.66 4.75
C ALA A 304 0.52 13.22 3.73
N GLN A 305 -0.18 12.37 2.99
CA GLN A 305 -1.18 12.76 1.99
C GLN A 305 -2.33 13.57 2.62
N LEU A 306 -2.91 13.09 3.72
CA LEU A 306 -4.04 13.73 4.39
C LEU A 306 -3.60 14.69 5.51
N GLN A 307 -2.30 15.01 5.58
CA GLN A 307 -1.73 16.03 6.45
C GLN A 307 -2.04 15.85 7.96
N PHE A 308 -2.10 14.60 8.43
CA PHE A 308 -2.27 14.26 9.87
C PHE A 308 -1.00 13.72 10.53
N LEU A 309 0.18 13.97 9.94
CA LEU A 309 1.47 13.65 10.55
C LEU A 309 1.58 14.27 11.96
N PRO A 310 2.23 13.58 12.92
CA PRO A 310 2.46 14.13 14.24
C PRO A 310 3.40 15.35 14.14
N ALA A 311 3.28 16.29 15.08
CA ALA A 311 3.95 17.59 15.03
C ALA A 311 5.50 17.53 14.89
N ASN A 312 6.12 16.41 15.25
CA ASN A 312 7.56 16.21 15.20
C ASN A 312 8.04 15.43 13.95
N VAL A 313 7.17 15.15 12.99
CA VAL A 313 7.49 14.50 11.73
C VAL A 313 7.03 15.41 10.59
N THR A 314 7.96 15.92 9.80
CA THR A 314 7.61 16.82 8.70
C THR A 314 7.26 16.03 7.41
N PRO A 315 6.44 16.61 6.52
CA PRO A 315 6.15 16.02 5.21
C PRO A 315 7.43 15.65 4.41
N GLN A 316 8.47 16.47 4.47
CA GLN A 316 9.72 16.26 3.74
C GLN A 316 10.55 15.10 4.30
N GLN A 317 10.51 14.87 5.62
CA GLN A 317 11.12 13.69 6.22
C GLN A 317 10.49 12.42 5.67
N VAL A 318 9.16 12.40 5.59
CA VAL A 318 8.40 11.27 5.03
C VAL A 318 8.70 11.08 3.55
N ARG A 319 8.69 12.16 2.75
CA ARG A 319 9.07 12.10 1.33
C ARG A 319 10.43 11.44 1.15
N TYR A 320 11.44 11.94 1.86
CA TYR A 320 12.80 11.49 1.68
C TYR A 320 13.00 10.04 2.17
N ALA A 321 12.40 9.68 3.30
CA ALA A 321 12.47 8.31 3.82
C ALA A 321 11.81 7.31 2.87
N LEU A 322 10.57 7.57 2.45
CA LEU A 322 9.85 6.70 1.53
C LEU A 322 10.52 6.61 0.16
N TYR A 323 11.09 7.72 -0.34
CA TYR A 323 11.82 7.71 -1.62
C TYR A 323 12.98 6.73 -1.55
N THR A 324 13.74 6.79 -0.46
CA THR A 324 14.91 5.92 -0.27
C THR A 324 14.48 4.45 -0.19
N VAL A 325 13.43 4.12 0.58
CA VAL A 325 12.92 2.75 0.71
C VAL A 325 12.41 2.20 -0.63
N ILE A 326 11.55 2.96 -1.31
CA ILE A 326 10.95 2.56 -2.59
C ILE A 326 12.06 2.35 -3.62
N LYS A 327 12.97 3.32 -3.76
CA LYS A 327 14.09 3.22 -4.69
C LYS A 327 14.93 1.97 -4.45
N ASN A 328 15.35 1.76 -3.21
CA ASN A 328 16.19 0.62 -2.84
C ASN A 328 15.54 -0.72 -3.23
N GLN A 329 14.23 -0.89 -3.01
CA GLN A 329 13.52 -2.14 -3.32
C GLN A 329 13.16 -2.29 -4.81
N ILE A 330 12.84 -1.19 -5.50
CA ILE A 330 12.46 -1.21 -6.92
C ILE A 330 13.66 -1.44 -7.83
N GLU A 331 14.82 -0.90 -7.46
CA GLU A 331 16.08 -1.05 -8.22
C GLU A 331 16.82 -2.36 -7.90
N ALA A 332 16.35 -3.13 -6.91
CA ALA A 332 16.89 -4.44 -6.61
C ALA A 332 16.76 -5.38 -7.83
N PRO A 333 17.84 -6.07 -8.25
CA PRO A 333 17.79 -7.04 -9.33
C PRO A 333 16.74 -8.13 -9.09
N GLY A 334 15.94 -8.45 -10.10
CA GLY A 334 14.87 -9.45 -10.01
C GLY A 334 13.58 -8.98 -9.35
N THR A 335 13.41 -7.68 -9.08
CA THR A 335 12.11 -7.16 -8.61
C THR A 335 11.01 -7.30 -9.69
N PHE A 336 11.41 -7.18 -10.95
CA PHE A 336 10.53 -7.38 -12.11
C PHE A 336 11.08 -8.49 -13.00
N ASP A 337 10.19 -9.27 -13.61
CA ASP A 337 10.55 -10.21 -14.65
C ASP A 337 10.85 -9.49 -15.99
N LYS A 338 11.19 -10.27 -17.01
CA LYS A 338 11.51 -9.77 -18.35
C LYS A 338 10.35 -9.08 -19.06
N ASP A 339 9.11 -9.38 -18.67
CA ASP A 339 7.88 -8.86 -19.28
C ASP A 339 7.28 -7.71 -18.43
N GLY A 340 7.96 -7.33 -17.33
CA GLY A 340 7.63 -6.19 -16.48
C GLY A 340 6.75 -6.53 -15.28
N TRP A 341 6.43 -7.80 -15.01
CA TRP A 341 5.61 -8.19 -13.85
C TRP A 341 6.44 -8.23 -12.57
N LEU A 342 5.83 -7.90 -11.43
CA LEU A 342 6.47 -8.06 -10.13
C LEU A 342 6.72 -9.54 -9.84
N GLN A 343 7.91 -9.85 -9.33
CA GLN A 343 8.27 -11.19 -8.86
C GLN A 343 8.18 -11.29 -7.35
N ILE A 344 7.83 -12.48 -6.84
CA ILE A 344 7.70 -12.72 -5.40
C ILE A 344 9.05 -12.45 -4.71
N GLY A 345 9.05 -11.60 -3.69
CA GLY A 345 10.21 -11.40 -2.83
C GLY A 345 10.12 -10.09 -2.05
N PHE A 346 10.98 -9.95 -1.04
CA PHE A 346 11.11 -8.70 -0.30
C PHE A 346 12.08 -7.73 -0.99
N TYR A 347 13.21 -8.25 -1.46
CA TYR A 347 14.28 -7.51 -2.12
C TYR A 347 14.77 -8.34 -3.31
N GLY A 348 14.44 -7.95 -4.55
CA GLY A 348 14.61 -8.81 -5.72
C GLY A 348 13.63 -9.99 -5.76
N HIS A 349 14.04 -11.12 -6.33
CA HIS A 349 13.26 -12.36 -6.45
C HIS A 349 13.64 -13.36 -5.36
N GLN A 350 12.69 -13.69 -4.48
CA GLN A 350 12.83 -14.56 -3.31
C GLN A 350 11.54 -15.38 -3.10
N PRO A 351 11.25 -16.36 -3.99
CA PRO A 351 9.98 -17.07 -4.01
C PRO A 351 9.70 -17.88 -2.73
N GLU A 352 10.73 -18.24 -1.96
CA GLU A 352 10.62 -18.94 -0.68
C GLU A 352 9.91 -18.13 0.42
N LEU A 353 9.84 -16.80 0.24
CA LEU A 353 9.13 -15.90 1.16
C LEU A 353 7.61 -15.88 0.92
N ALA A 354 7.09 -16.61 -0.07
CA ALA A 354 5.64 -16.72 -0.28
C ALA A 354 4.95 -17.54 0.81
N GLU A 355 4.07 -16.91 1.59
CA GLU A 355 3.04 -17.65 2.32
C GLU A 355 2.04 -18.30 1.36
N ASN A 356 1.22 -19.22 1.88
CA ASN A 356 0.30 -20.04 1.08
C ASN A 356 -0.74 -19.23 0.28
N TYR A 357 -0.97 -17.96 0.65
CA TYR A 357 -1.88 -17.05 -0.03
C TYR A 357 -1.17 -16.04 -0.95
N ILE A 358 0.16 -15.95 -0.91
CA ILE A 358 0.91 -15.03 -1.75
C ILE A 358 1.00 -15.59 -3.17
N CYS A 359 0.63 -14.74 -4.12
CA CYS A 359 0.83 -14.94 -5.54
C CYS A 359 1.28 -13.62 -6.20
N THR A 360 1.52 -13.63 -7.51
CA THR A 360 1.86 -12.44 -8.29
C THR A 360 0.90 -11.27 -8.05
N GLY A 361 -0.40 -11.54 -7.94
CA GLY A 361 -1.39 -10.49 -7.67
C GLY A 361 -1.24 -9.84 -6.30
N SER A 362 -0.77 -10.61 -5.32
CA SER A 362 -0.60 -10.13 -3.96
C SER A 362 0.44 -9.00 -3.88
N LEU A 363 1.45 -9.01 -4.76
CA LEU A 363 2.59 -8.10 -4.77
C LEU A 363 2.21 -6.64 -5.05
N TYR A 364 1.06 -6.42 -5.70
CA TYR A 364 0.58 -5.09 -6.05
C TYR A 364 0.13 -4.25 -4.84
N LEU A 365 0.09 -4.84 -3.65
CA LEU A 365 -0.08 -4.09 -2.40
C LEU A 365 1.07 -3.09 -2.16
N CYS A 366 2.24 -3.29 -2.79
CA CYS A 366 3.31 -2.31 -2.71
C CYS A 366 2.87 -0.91 -3.18
N SER A 367 1.94 -0.82 -4.14
CA SER A 367 1.43 0.44 -4.70
C SER A 367 0.84 1.38 -3.63
N GLN A 368 0.45 0.84 -2.48
CA GLN A 368 -0.14 1.58 -1.36
C GLN A 368 0.82 2.57 -0.69
N ALA A 369 2.14 2.51 -0.97
CA ALA A 369 3.06 3.55 -0.51
C ALA A 369 3.03 4.84 -1.38
N PHE A 370 2.31 4.83 -2.50
CA PHE A 370 2.22 5.97 -3.42
C PHE A 370 1.04 6.91 -3.14
N LEU A 371 0.30 6.73 -2.03
CA LEU A 371 -0.85 7.59 -1.72
C LEU A 371 -0.48 9.09 -1.63
N VAL A 372 0.77 9.42 -1.27
CA VAL A 372 1.31 10.80 -1.29
C VAL A 372 1.28 11.46 -2.67
N LEU A 373 1.16 10.70 -3.77
CA LEU A 373 1.01 11.28 -5.11
C LEU A 373 -0.34 11.99 -5.32
N GLY A 374 -1.30 11.80 -4.41
CA GLY A 374 -2.51 12.62 -4.34
C GLY A 374 -2.30 14.03 -3.81
N LEU A 375 -1.10 14.39 -3.35
CA LEU A 375 -0.73 15.78 -3.09
C LEU A 375 -0.40 16.48 -4.41
N PRO A 376 -0.87 17.72 -4.66
CA PRO A 376 -0.48 18.53 -5.81
C PRO A 376 1.04 18.72 -5.89
N SER A 377 1.60 18.87 -7.09
CA SER A 377 3.06 19.07 -7.27
C SER A 377 3.63 20.33 -6.61
N SER A 378 2.76 21.29 -6.26
CA SER A 378 3.08 22.51 -5.52
C SER A 378 3.14 22.33 -4.00
N ASP A 379 2.65 21.21 -3.46
CA ASP A 379 2.62 20.95 -2.02
C ASP A 379 4.03 20.98 -1.41
N VAL A 380 4.13 21.43 -0.15
CA VAL A 380 5.40 21.53 0.59
C VAL A 380 6.10 20.17 0.74
N PHE A 381 5.33 19.08 0.70
CA PHE A 381 5.84 17.72 0.62
C PHE A 381 6.76 17.55 -0.59
N TRP A 382 6.49 18.16 -1.75
CA TRP A 382 7.30 18.07 -2.98
C TRP A 382 8.25 19.23 -3.19
N THR A 383 7.90 20.44 -2.73
CA THR A 383 8.70 21.64 -2.99
C THR A 383 9.73 21.95 -1.91
N GLY A 384 9.53 21.45 -0.68
CA GLY A 384 10.48 21.65 0.42
C GLY A 384 11.79 20.89 0.22
N GLU A 385 12.87 21.37 0.84
CA GLU A 385 14.18 20.72 0.82
C GLU A 385 14.14 19.33 1.49
N ASN A 386 15.12 18.48 1.17
CA ASN A 386 15.24 17.17 1.82
C ASN A 386 15.58 17.33 3.30
N VAL A 387 14.78 16.71 4.17
CA VAL A 387 15.00 16.68 5.61
C VAL A 387 15.27 15.24 6.03
N ASP A 388 16.39 14.98 6.69
CA ASP A 388 16.70 13.64 7.22
C ASP A 388 15.58 13.19 8.19
N TRP A 389 15.06 11.97 8.00
CA TRP A 389 14.13 11.35 8.95
C TRP A 389 14.81 11.06 10.28
N THR A 390 14.02 10.79 11.33
CA THR A 390 14.44 10.69 12.73
C THR A 390 15.70 9.83 12.90
N SER A 391 15.66 8.59 12.40
CA SER A 391 16.78 7.65 12.51
C SER A 391 18.01 8.17 11.77
N LYS A 392 17.86 8.62 10.52
CA LYS A 392 18.99 9.15 9.74
C LYS A 392 19.63 10.39 10.38
N SER A 393 18.82 11.28 10.96
CA SER A 393 19.32 12.45 11.70
C SER A 393 20.11 12.02 12.94
N ALA A 394 19.55 11.12 13.74
CA ALA A 394 20.18 10.63 14.98
C ALA A 394 21.53 9.94 14.72
N TYR A 395 21.61 9.07 13.71
CA TYR A 395 22.86 8.38 13.35
C TYR A 395 23.93 9.31 12.74
N LYS A 396 23.57 10.53 12.35
CA LYS A 396 24.51 11.62 12.00
C LYS A 396 24.97 12.44 13.22
N GLY A 397 24.56 12.07 14.44
CA GLY A 397 24.85 12.81 15.67
C GLY A 397 24.07 14.13 15.79
N LYS A 398 23.02 14.33 14.99
CA LYS A 398 22.13 15.50 15.08
C LYS A 398 21.04 15.27 16.12
N SER A 399 20.41 16.36 16.55
CA SER A 399 19.27 16.29 17.48
C SER A 399 18.11 15.49 16.88
N ALA A 400 17.50 14.65 17.69
CA ALA A 400 16.28 13.91 17.38
C ALA A 400 15.30 14.02 18.56
N PRO A 401 14.00 14.27 18.31
CA PRO A 401 13.03 14.45 19.38
C PRO A 401 12.84 13.15 20.17
N ILE A 402 12.79 13.27 21.51
CA ILE A 402 12.47 12.15 22.40
C ILE A 402 11.08 11.63 22.07
N ASP A 403 10.99 10.33 21.77
CA ASP A 403 9.72 9.68 21.48
C ASP A 403 8.88 9.47 22.75
N LYS A 404 7.55 9.63 22.63
CA LYS A 404 6.63 9.52 23.76
C LYS A 404 5.43 8.68 23.37
N ALA A 405 5.05 7.77 24.27
CA ALA A 405 3.84 6.98 24.11
C ALA A 405 2.59 7.86 24.09
N LEU A 406 1.59 7.44 23.31
CA LEU A 406 0.26 8.05 23.31
C LEU A 406 -0.41 7.87 24.68
N ARG A 407 -0.48 8.97 25.44
CA ARG A 407 -1.23 9.05 26.70
C ARG A 407 -2.63 9.56 26.38
N ASN A 408 -3.66 8.84 26.84
CA ASN A 408 -5.11 9.00 26.56
C ASN A 408 -5.57 8.15 25.36
N LYS A 409 -6.30 7.07 25.71
CA LYS A 409 -6.79 6.00 24.82
C LYS A 409 -7.85 6.49 23.87
#